data_AF-A0A9E5N6J5-F1
#
_entry.id   AF-A0A9E5N6J5-F1
#
_cell.length_a   1.000
_cell.length_b   1.000
_cell.length_c   1.000
_cell.angle_alpha   90.00
_cell.angle_beta   90.00
_cell.angle_gamma   90.00
#
_symmetry.space_group_name_H-M   'P 1'
#
loop_
_entity.id
_entity.type
_entity.pdbx_description
1 polymer ?
#
loop_
_entity_poly.entity_id
_entity_poly.type
_entity_poly.pdbx_seq_one_letter_code
_entity_poly.pdbx_strand_id
1 'polypeptide(L)'
;MQGIADRIREHPSIQIEIVNGVDDICSVCPHNVENRCNKPGSNVEQFDQEILDRLEVDIGGKVEAKILLNLVEKKIEPEQLSKICEGCEWLELGFCEDGLRERNWWK
;
A
#
# COMPACT_ATOMS: atom_id res chain seq x y z
N MET A 1 -6.56 -19.55 -8.13
CA MET A 1 -5.35 -18.71 -8.02
C MET A 1 -5.47 -17.96 -6.71
N GLN A 2 -4.45 -18.02 -5.86
CA GLN A 2 -4.44 -17.29 -4.60
C GLN A 2 -3.90 -15.89 -4.83
N GLY A 3 -4.61 -14.86 -4.38
CA GLY A 3 -4.19 -13.47 -4.55
C GLY A 3 -3.00 -13.12 -3.65
N ILE A 4 -2.31 -12.01 -3.95
CA ILE A 4 -1.22 -11.51 -3.09
C ILE A 4 -1.73 -11.28 -1.66
N ALA A 5 -2.92 -10.69 -1.50
CA ALA A 5 -3.56 -10.48 -0.19
C ALA A 5 -3.77 -11.79 0.59
N ASP A 6 -4.25 -12.86 -0.07
CA ASP A 6 -4.44 -14.16 0.58
C ASP A 6 -3.11 -14.75 1.05
N ARG A 7 -2.03 -14.63 0.26
CA ARG A 7 -0.69 -15.09 0.63
C ARG A 7 -0.17 -14.37 1.88
N ILE A 8 -0.38 -13.05 1.95
CA ILE A 8 0.02 -12.25 3.11
C ILE A 8 -0.79 -12.65 4.35
N ARG A 9 -2.11 -12.86 4.20
CA ARG A 9 -3.00 -13.28 5.28
C ARG A 9 -2.60 -14.64 5.86
N GLU A 10 -2.30 -15.60 4.99
CA GLU A 10 -1.97 -16.98 5.40
C GLU A 10 -0.53 -17.12 5.90
N HIS A 11 0.36 -16.21 5.48
CA HIS A 11 1.77 -16.20 5.86
C HIS A 11 2.19 -14.81 6.39
N PRO A 12 1.79 -14.44 7.61
CA PRO A 12 2.09 -13.11 8.18
C PRO A 12 3.60 -12.81 8.33
N SER A 13 4.44 -13.84 8.32
CA SER A 13 5.91 -13.70 8.35
C SER A 13 6.57 -13.73 6.96
N ILE A 14 5.79 -13.70 5.88
CA ILE A 14 6.34 -13.55 4.53
C ILE A 14 7.16 -12.27 4.44
N GLN A 15 8.32 -12.37 3.80
CA GLN A 15 9.19 -11.22 3.55
C GLN A 15 8.65 -10.43 2.36
N ILE A 16 8.35 -9.16 2.59
CA ILE A 16 7.98 -8.20 1.54
C ILE A 16 9.20 -7.35 1.26
N GLU A 17 9.61 -7.30 0.00
CA GLU A 17 10.64 -6.39 -0.48
C GLU A 17 10.01 -5.02 -0.75
N ILE A 18 10.59 -3.99 -0.15
CA ILE A 18 10.10 -2.61 -0.29
C ILE A 18 10.71 -2.04 -1.56
N VAL A 19 9.88 -1.76 -2.55
CA VAL A 19 10.29 -1.17 -3.83
C VAL A 19 9.64 0.20 -3.98
N ASN A 20 10.27 1.06 -4.79
CA ASN A 20 9.66 2.30 -5.23
C ASN A 20 9.33 2.17 -6.72
N GLY A 21 8.06 2.29 -7.07
CA GLY A 21 7.54 2.11 -8.43
C GLY A 21 6.71 0.84 -8.58
N VAL A 22 6.64 0.33 -9.82
CA VAL A 22 5.80 -0.82 -10.18
C VAL A 22 6.21 -2.08 -9.40
N ASP A 23 5.23 -2.74 -8.80
CA ASP A 23 5.39 -3.89 -7.92
C ASP A 23 4.52 -5.10 -8.35
N ASP A 24 4.47 -6.13 -7.49
CA ASP A 24 3.65 -7.33 -7.72
C ASP A 24 2.14 -7.00 -7.80
N ILE A 25 1.67 -5.98 -7.08
CA ILE A 25 0.25 -5.55 -7.09
C ILE A 25 -0.09 -4.93 -8.46
N CYS A 26 0.85 -4.18 -9.04
CA CYS A 26 0.71 -3.58 -10.36
C CYS A 26 0.68 -4.59 -11.52
N SER A 27 0.96 -5.89 -11.29
CA SER A 27 1.03 -6.91 -12.33
C SER A 27 -0.26 -7.09 -13.15
N VAL A 28 -1.42 -6.75 -12.56
CA VAL A 28 -2.74 -6.83 -13.22
C VAL A 28 -3.30 -5.46 -13.62
N CYS A 29 -2.56 -4.37 -13.38
CA CYS A 29 -3.01 -3.03 -13.67
C CYS A 29 -2.95 -2.73 -15.18
N PRO A 30 -4.04 -2.28 -15.83
CA PRO A 30 -4.02 -1.96 -17.27
C PRO A 30 -3.12 -0.76 -17.60
N HIS A 31 -2.75 0.05 -16.60
CA HIS A 31 -1.84 1.18 -16.77
C HIS A 31 -0.37 0.82 -16.54
N ASN A 32 -0.06 -0.41 -16.13
CA ASN A 32 1.31 -0.90 -16.06
C ASN A 32 1.77 -1.31 -17.47
N VAL A 33 2.55 -0.45 -18.12
CA VAL A 33 3.09 -0.69 -19.46
C VAL A 33 4.61 -0.71 -19.37
N GLU A 34 5.21 -1.84 -19.74
CA GLU A 34 6.66 -2.05 -19.68
C GLU A 34 7.27 -1.76 -18.29
N ASN A 35 6.61 -2.22 -17.22
CA ASN A 35 6.99 -1.96 -15.83
C ASN A 35 7.02 -0.46 -15.46
N ARG A 36 6.17 0.35 -16.08
CA ARG A 36 5.98 1.77 -15.75
C ARG A 36 4.49 2.08 -15.64
N CYS A 37 4.13 2.83 -14.59
CA CYS A 37 2.78 3.37 -14.45
C CYS A 37 2.57 4.48 -15.50
N ASN A 38 1.65 4.26 -16.44
CA ASN A 38 1.28 5.23 -17.47
C ASN A 38 -0.12 5.81 -17.23
N LYS A 39 -0.63 5.76 -16.00
CA LYS A 39 -1.91 6.37 -15.65
C LYS A 39 -1.75 7.91 -15.72
N PRO A 40 -2.43 8.60 -16.65
CA PRO A 40 -2.29 10.06 -16.75
C PRO A 40 -2.76 10.75 -15.47
N GLY A 41 -1.99 11.72 -14.98
CA GLY A 41 -2.33 12.46 -13.75
C GLY A 41 -2.31 11.62 -12.47
N SER A 42 -1.65 10.45 -12.50
CA SER A 42 -1.47 9.61 -11.32
C SER A 42 -0.53 10.26 -10.30
N ASN A 43 -0.97 10.34 -9.05
CA ASN A 43 -0.15 10.72 -7.90
C ASN A 43 0.34 9.49 -7.10
N VAL A 44 0.29 8.28 -7.67
CA VAL A 44 0.63 7.03 -6.97
C VAL A 44 2.04 7.07 -6.36
N GLU A 45 3.06 7.49 -7.13
CA GLU A 45 4.43 7.61 -6.63
C GLU A 45 4.56 8.60 -5.46
N GLN A 46 3.77 9.68 -5.46
CA GLN A 46 3.73 10.64 -4.37
C GLN A 46 3.10 10.03 -3.11
N PHE A 47 2.01 9.29 -3.27
CA PHE A 47 1.34 8.60 -2.15
C PHE A 47 2.27 7.55 -1.53
N ASP A 48 2.95 6.76 -2.37
CA ASP A 48 3.90 5.73 -1.93
C ASP A 48 5.05 6.36 -1.13
N GLN A 49 5.63 7.47 -1.63
CA GLN A 49 6.72 8.15 -0.93
C GLN A 49 6.27 8.73 0.41
N GLU A 50 5.10 9.40 0.48
CA GLU A 50 4.56 9.95 1.72
C GLU A 50 4.29 8.85 2.77
N ILE A 51 3.82 7.68 2.34
CA ILE A 51 3.66 6.52 3.22
C ILE A 51 5.01 5.98 3.69
N LEU A 52 5.98 5.78 2.79
CA LEU A 52 7.31 5.30 3.16
C LEU A 52 8.00 6.22 4.18
N ASP A 53 7.92 7.53 3.97
CA ASP A 53 8.49 8.54 4.87
C ASP A 53 7.85 8.47 6.27
N ARG A 54 6.53 8.32 6.33
CA ARG A 54 5.80 8.18 7.61
C ARG A 54 6.11 6.87 8.32
N LEU A 55 6.18 5.77 7.58
CA LEU A 55 6.49 4.46 8.16
C LEU A 55 7.96 4.34 8.57
N GLU A 56 8.84 5.23 8.08
CA GLU A 56 10.30 5.20 8.27
C GLU A 56 10.88 3.85 7.79
N VAL A 57 10.49 3.44 6.58
CA VAL A 57 10.92 2.17 5.97
C VAL A 57 11.76 2.44 4.72
N ASP A 58 12.91 1.78 4.65
CA ASP A 58 13.86 1.95 3.56
C ASP A 58 13.55 1.06 2.35
N ILE A 59 13.68 1.64 1.15
CA ILE A 59 13.61 0.92 -0.13
C ILE A 59 14.77 -0.08 -0.24
N GLY A 60 14.49 -1.24 -0.83
CA GLY A 60 15.42 -2.38 -0.96
C GLY A 60 15.49 -3.26 0.28
N GLY A 61 14.85 -2.84 1.38
CA GLY A 61 14.71 -3.65 2.59
C GLY A 61 13.73 -4.81 2.40
N LYS A 62 13.91 -5.87 3.21
CA LYS A 62 12.94 -6.96 3.35
C LYS A 62 12.37 -6.96 4.76
N VAL A 63 11.05 -6.88 4.87
CA VAL A 63 10.35 -6.75 6.14
C VAL A 63 9.23 -7.79 6.20
N GLU A 64 9.01 -8.41 7.37
CA GLU A 64 7.86 -9.30 7.55
C GLU A 64 6.54 -8.52 7.38
N ALA A 65 5.60 -9.09 6.64
CA ALA A 65 4.31 -8.43 6.38
C ALA A 65 3.58 -8.01 7.66
N LYS A 66 3.56 -8.84 8.71
CA LYS A 66 2.96 -8.48 10.01
C LYS A 66 3.60 -7.25 10.64
N ILE A 67 4.89 -7.01 10.41
CA ILE A 67 5.58 -5.82 10.94
C ILE A 67 5.10 -4.58 10.18
N LEU A 68 4.98 -4.66 8.85
CA LEU A 68 4.45 -3.56 8.03
C LEU A 68 3.01 -3.21 8.43
N LEU A 69 2.13 -4.20 8.57
CA LEU A 69 0.75 -3.97 9.04
C LEU A 69 0.74 -3.28 10.42
N ASN A 70 1.54 -3.77 11.37
CA ASN A 70 1.67 -3.14 12.69
C ASN A 70 2.23 -1.72 12.63
N LEU A 71 3.13 -1.40 11.68
CA LEU A 71 3.65 -0.05 11.50
C LEU A 71 2.56 0.88 10.98
N VAL A 72 1.77 0.44 10.00
CA VAL A 72 0.64 1.21 9.49
C VAL A 72 -0.35 1.51 10.61
N GLU A 73 -0.77 0.50 11.39
CA GLU A 73 -1.70 0.69 12.52
C GLU A 73 -1.19 1.66 13.60
N LYS A 74 0.13 1.76 13.76
CA LYS A 74 0.75 2.60 14.80
C LYS A 74 1.06 4.02 14.36
N LYS A 75 1.27 4.23 13.05
CA LYS A 75 1.85 5.48 12.53
C LYS A 75 0.89 6.24 11.61
N ILE A 76 -0.14 5.59 11.10
CA ILE A 76 -1.11 6.19 10.19
C ILE A 76 -2.48 6.19 10.86
N GLU A 77 -2.95 7.39 11.21
CA GLU A 77 -4.34 7.57 11.65
C GLU A 77 -5.27 7.70 10.44
N PRO A 78 -6.49 7.14 10.47
CA PRO A 78 -7.43 7.19 9.35
C PRO A 78 -7.61 8.60 8.78
N GLU A 79 -7.76 9.60 9.66
CA GLU A 79 -7.99 11.00 9.28
C GLU A 79 -6.83 11.62 8.49
N GLN A 80 -5.61 11.08 8.61
CA GLN A 80 -4.44 11.54 7.87
C GLN A 80 -4.49 11.14 6.39
N LEU A 81 -5.27 10.11 6.03
CA LEU A 81 -5.38 9.65 4.65
C LEU A 81 -5.96 10.74 3.73
N SER A 82 -6.82 11.61 4.25
CA SER A 82 -7.33 12.78 3.51
C SER A 82 -6.22 13.70 2.98
N LYS A 83 -5.09 13.77 3.70
CA LYS A 83 -3.92 14.56 3.32
C LYS A 83 -2.90 13.73 2.55
N ILE A 84 -2.67 12.49 2.97
CA ILE A 84 -1.67 11.60 2.35
C ILE A 84 -2.09 11.24 0.92
N CYS A 85 -3.37 10.91 0.75
CA CYS A 85 -3.95 10.42 -0.50
C CYS A 85 -4.85 11.48 -1.16
N GLU A 86 -4.53 12.78 -1.01
CA GLU A 86 -5.31 13.87 -1.59
C GLU A 86 -5.48 13.67 -3.11
N GLY A 87 -6.73 13.66 -3.59
CA GLY A 87 -7.06 13.41 -5.00
C GLY A 87 -7.03 11.93 -5.42
N CYS A 88 -6.92 10.99 -4.47
CA CYS A 88 -7.01 9.56 -4.75
C CYS A 88 -8.47 9.10 -4.90
N GLU A 89 -8.78 8.45 -6.03
CA GLU A 89 -10.12 7.92 -6.32
C GLU A 89 -10.58 6.85 -5.32
N TRP A 90 -9.65 6.14 -4.68
CA TRP A 90 -9.95 5.10 -3.69
C TRP A 90 -10.34 5.67 -2.33
N LEU A 91 -9.79 6.84 -2.00
CA LEU A 91 -10.11 7.53 -0.75
C LEU A 91 -11.57 7.96 -0.75
N GLU A 92 -12.09 8.46 -1.88
CA GLU A 92 -13.49 8.87 -2.05
C GLU A 92 -14.49 7.72 -1.83
N LEU A 93 -14.03 6.47 -1.94
CA LEU A 93 -14.85 5.28 -1.70
C LEU A 93 -14.88 4.85 -0.22
N GLY A 94 -14.08 5.49 0.65
CA GLY A 94 -14.03 5.23 2.10
C GLY A 94 -13.24 3.98 2.51
N PHE A 95 -12.90 3.09 1.57
CA PHE A 95 -12.27 1.79 1.87
C PHE A 95 -10.96 1.90 2.66
N CYS A 96 -10.13 2.92 2.37
CA CYS A 96 -8.85 3.10 3.04
C CYS A 96 -9.03 3.47 4.51
N GLU A 97 -9.94 4.41 4.81
CA GLU A 97 -10.21 4.85 6.18
C GLU A 97 -10.90 3.76 7.00
N ASP A 98 -11.89 3.08 6.40
CA ASP A 98 -12.61 1.97 7.03
C ASP A 98 -11.65 0.83 7.38
N GLY A 99 -10.73 0.47 6.48
CA GLY A 99 -9.71 -0.55 6.71
C GLY A 99 -8.85 -0.26 7.94
N LEU A 100 -8.42 1.00 8.12
CA LEU A 100 -7.64 1.43 9.29
C LEU A 100 -8.48 1.50 10.57
N ARG A 101 -9.72 2.00 10.50
CA ARG A 101 -10.63 2.10 11.66
C ARG A 101 -11.01 0.73 12.20
N GLU A 102 -11.39 -0.19 11.32
CA GLU A 102 -11.82 -1.54 11.69
C GLU A 102 -10.64 -2.46 12.03
N ARG A 103 -9.42 -2.10 11.60
CA ARG A 103 -8.21 -2.95 11.66
C ARG A 103 -8.45 -4.34 11.06
N ASN A 104 -9.25 -4.35 10.00
CA ASN A 104 -9.63 -5.56 9.28
C ASN A 104 -9.08 -5.51 7.87
N TRP A 105 -7.83 -5.96 7.74
CA TRP A 105 -7.06 -5.99 6.49
C TRP A 105 -7.60 -6.96 5.42
N TRP A 106 -8.61 -7.76 5.75
CA TRP A 106 -9.01 -8.94 4.96
C TRP A 106 -10.48 -8.96 4.55
N LYS A 107 -11.21 -7.87 4.79
CA LYS A 107 -12.64 -7.78 4.52
C LYS A 107 -12.93 -7.60 3.03
#